data_AF-A0A958DGR2-F1
#
_entry.id   AF-A0A958DGR2-F1
#
_cell.length_a   1.000
_cell.length_b   1.000
_cell.length_c   1.000
_cell.angle_alpha   90.00
_cell.angle_beta   90.00
_cell.angle_gamma   90.00
#
_symmetry.space_group_name_H-M   'P 1'
#
loop_
_entity.id
_entity.type
_entity.pdbx_description
1 polymer ?
#
loop_
_entity_poly.entity_id
_entity_poly.type
_entity_poly.pdbx_seq_one_letter_code
_entity_poly.pdbx_strand_id
1 'polypeptide(L)'
;QPDQAHSRTIDGGGIWVTTYPPSPGQSNQPPPTNTPTATYTPTATATETAPRTPTSTATHTGTPTATATPAPTVDAISLNEFMPDPVTDWNGNGQTGDSDDEYIELFNGHNFAVDLSGWKLDDRPDGGSPPFTLPAGSTIPARGFLVFFSNQTHISLNNSGGDSVRLLRPDGSEVEAYAYTANAPDEAYSKTSDG
;
A
#
# COMPACT_ATOMS: atom_id res chain seq x y z
N GLN A 1 2.75 -5.34 -22.53
CA GLN A 1 3.93 -5.36 -21.63
C GLN A 1 3.48 -5.96 -20.30
N PRO A 2 4.34 -6.37 -19.36
CA PRO A 2 3.84 -6.67 -18.02
C PRO A 2 3.29 -5.38 -17.39
N ASP A 3 2.23 -5.51 -16.61
CA ASP A 3 1.68 -4.40 -15.84
C ASP A 3 2.72 -3.87 -14.84
N GLN A 4 2.83 -2.55 -14.73
CA GLN A 4 3.73 -1.87 -13.79
C GLN A 4 2.97 -0.87 -12.93
N ALA A 5 2.77 -1.23 -11.66
CA ALA A 5 2.22 -0.32 -10.67
C ALA A 5 3.33 0.58 -10.13
N HIS A 6 2.96 1.80 -9.73
CA HIS A 6 3.74 2.58 -8.80
C HIS A 6 3.27 2.23 -7.39
N SER A 7 4.17 1.66 -6.57
CA SER A 7 3.82 1.16 -5.23
C SER A 7 4.73 1.79 -4.18
N ARG A 8 4.20 2.02 -2.98
CA ARG A 8 4.97 2.37 -1.80
C ARG A 8 5.82 1.18 -1.33
N THR A 9 7.11 1.37 -1.04
CA THR A 9 7.99 0.29 -0.54
C THR A 9 7.55 -0.28 0.81
N ILE A 10 6.76 0.49 1.57
CA ILE A 10 6.15 0.12 2.85
C ILE A 10 4.72 0.63 2.79
N ASP A 11 3.73 -0.20 3.10
CA ASP A 11 2.33 0.23 2.98
C ASP A 11 2.06 1.52 3.76
N GLY A 12 1.50 2.49 3.05
CA GLY A 12 1.22 3.84 3.54
C GLY A 12 2.43 4.74 3.78
N GLY A 13 3.62 4.40 3.30
CA GLY A 13 4.83 5.20 3.47
C GLY A 13 6.04 4.76 2.65
N GLY A 14 7.24 5.10 3.08
CA GLY A 14 8.47 4.76 2.34
C GLY A 14 8.62 5.56 1.04
N ILE A 15 9.33 5.00 0.05
CA ILE A 15 9.53 5.61 -1.27
C ILE A 15 8.64 4.93 -2.31
N TRP A 16 8.37 5.61 -3.42
CA TRP A 16 7.66 5.02 -4.56
C TRP A 16 8.63 4.22 -5.44
N VAL A 17 8.19 3.06 -5.92
CA VAL A 17 8.93 2.17 -6.83
C VAL A 17 7.98 1.57 -7.87
N THR A 18 8.54 1.10 -9.00
CA THR A 18 7.80 0.33 -10.02
C THR A 18 8.25 -1.12 -10.12
N THR A 19 9.07 -1.57 -9.17
CA THR A 19 9.70 -2.90 -9.18
C THR A 19 8.86 -3.97 -8.49
N TYR A 20 7.79 -3.59 -7.79
CA TYR A 20 6.87 -4.52 -7.16
C TYR A 20 5.76 -4.90 -8.14
N PRO A 21 5.31 -6.18 -8.11
CA PRO A 21 4.16 -6.57 -8.89
C PRO A 21 2.91 -5.81 -8.38
N PRO A 22 1.94 -5.49 -9.25
CA PRO A 22 0.70 -4.85 -8.84
C PRO A 22 -0.04 -5.70 -7.79
N SER A 23 -0.56 -5.07 -6.75
CA SER A 23 -1.15 -5.75 -5.60
C SER A 23 -2.47 -5.12 -5.13
N PRO A 24 -3.47 -4.89 -6.00
CA PRO A 24 -4.69 -4.21 -5.61
C PRO A 24 -5.42 -4.97 -4.48
N GLY A 25 -5.66 -4.26 -3.39
CA GLY A 25 -6.32 -4.72 -2.18
C GLY A 25 -5.40 -5.48 -1.23
N GLN A 26 -4.09 -5.50 -1.47
CA GLN A 26 -3.12 -6.28 -0.72
C GLN A 26 -1.86 -5.45 -0.37
N SER A 27 -1.00 -6.01 0.47
CA SER A 27 0.28 -5.39 0.79
C SER A 27 1.20 -5.35 -0.42
N ASN A 28 1.89 -4.22 -0.61
CA ASN A 28 2.91 -4.04 -1.63
C ASN A 28 4.15 -4.91 -1.37
N GLN A 29 4.39 -5.30 -0.11
CA GLN A 29 5.57 -6.05 0.22
C GLN A 29 5.43 -7.49 -0.30
N PRO A 30 6.38 -7.98 -1.14
CA PRO A 30 6.36 -9.37 -1.55
C PRO A 30 6.44 -10.27 -0.31
N PRO A 31 5.76 -11.43 -0.31
CA PRO A 31 5.85 -12.38 0.78
C PRO A 31 7.33 -12.66 1.09
N PRO A 32 7.73 -12.75 2.38
CA PRO A 32 9.11 -13.02 2.71
C PRO A 32 9.55 -14.29 1.98
N THR A 33 10.57 -14.17 1.12
CA THR A 33 11.17 -15.32 0.46
C THR A 33 11.69 -16.20 1.57
N ASN A 34 11.07 -17.36 1.79
CA ASN A 34 11.56 -18.37 2.73
C ASN A 34 12.95 -18.80 2.25
N THR A 35 13.98 -18.06 2.65
CA THR A 35 15.36 -18.52 2.54
C THR A 35 15.40 -19.76 3.43
N PRO A 36 15.68 -20.96 2.90
CA PRO A 36 15.68 -22.17 3.71
C PRO A 36 16.72 -21.98 4.82
N THR A 37 16.23 -21.73 6.03
CA THR A 37 17.03 -21.72 7.24
C THR A 37 17.45 -23.16 7.48
N ALA A 38 18.76 -23.36 7.69
CA ALA A 38 19.38 -24.67 7.80
C ALA A 38 18.58 -25.65 8.67
N THR A 39 18.38 -26.85 8.11
CA THR A 39 17.74 -28.01 8.72
C THR A 39 18.35 -28.31 10.10
N TYR A 40 17.65 -27.98 11.17
CA TYR A 40 17.89 -28.62 12.45
C TYR A 40 17.41 -30.07 12.34
N THR A 41 18.35 -31.01 12.28
CA THR A 41 18.10 -32.45 12.37
C THR A 41 17.61 -32.79 13.78
N PRO A 42 16.37 -33.28 13.99
CA PRO A 42 16.00 -33.85 15.27
C PRO A 42 16.46 -35.31 15.32
N THR A 43 17.37 -35.64 16.23
CA THR A 43 17.79 -37.03 16.50
C THR A 43 17.05 -37.59 17.71
N ALA A 44 16.21 -38.60 17.42
CA ALA A 44 15.68 -39.71 18.23
C ALA A 44 14.91 -39.48 19.56
N THR A 45 13.61 -39.80 19.48
CA THR A 45 12.80 -40.72 20.29
C THR A 45 13.24 -41.11 21.72
N ALA A 46 12.37 -40.79 22.70
CA ALA A 46 12.15 -41.60 23.90
C ALA A 46 10.64 -41.70 24.21
N THR A 47 10.23 -42.90 24.63
CA THR A 47 8.86 -43.38 24.86
C THR A 47 8.36 -43.10 26.29
N GLU A 48 7.12 -42.61 26.37
CA GLU A 48 6.04 -42.73 27.40
C GLU A 48 6.34 -42.70 28.93
N THR A 49 5.62 -41.81 29.66
CA THR A 49 4.61 -42.13 30.73
C THR A 49 4.57 -41.15 31.93
N ALA A 50 3.33 -40.79 32.29
CA ALA A 50 2.78 -40.22 33.55
C ALA A 50 2.69 -38.67 33.72
N PRO A 51 1.53 -38.16 34.20
CA PRO A 51 1.30 -36.75 34.46
C PRO A 51 1.79 -36.34 35.85
N ARG A 52 2.62 -35.31 35.92
CA ARG A 52 2.79 -34.52 37.14
C ARG A 52 2.56 -33.05 36.81
N THR A 53 1.60 -32.45 37.49
CA THR A 53 1.37 -31.01 37.54
C THR A 53 2.62 -30.33 38.09
N PRO A 54 3.26 -29.37 37.39
CA PRO A 54 4.15 -28.44 38.03
C PRO A 54 3.34 -27.21 38.48
N THR A 55 3.31 -27.01 39.79
CA THR A 55 3.03 -25.70 40.39
C THR A 55 4.23 -24.81 40.10
N SER A 56 4.11 -23.80 39.22
CA SER A 56 5.14 -22.79 39.03
C SER A 56 4.92 -21.61 39.98
N THR A 57 5.87 -21.41 40.89
CA THR A 57 6.04 -20.18 41.68
C THR A 57 7.23 -19.39 41.11
N ALA A 58 7.12 -18.05 41.21
CA ALA A 58 8.12 -16.99 40.97
C ALA A 58 8.19 -16.47 39.51
N THR A 59 8.41 -15.19 39.19
CA THR A 59 9.13 -14.10 39.86
C THR A 59 8.67 -12.75 39.27
N HIS A 60 8.67 -11.66 40.04
CA HIS A 60 8.49 -10.30 39.52
C HIS A 60 9.64 -9.95 38.55
N THR A 61 9.34 -9.84 37.25
CA THR A 61 10.25 -9.30 36.23
C THR A 61 9.80 -7.89 35.90
N GLY A 62 10.73 -6.94 35.94
CA GLY A 62 10.46 -5.50 35.81
C GLY A 62 9.63 -5.16 34.57
N THR A 63 8.68 -4.24 34.76
CA THR A 63 7.90 -3.65 33.67
C THR A 63 8.85 -3.12 32.59
N PRO A 64 8.74 -3.54 31.32
CA PRO A 64 9.47 -2.87 30.25
C PRO A 64 9.01 -1.42 30.21
N THR A 65 9.93 -0.48 30.39
CA THR A 65 9.68 0.94 30.14
C THR A 65 9.27 1.07 28.68
N ALA A 66 8.00 1.36 28.43
CA ALA A 66 7.52 1.65 27.08
C ALA A 66 8.38 2.78 26.49
N THR A 67 9.13 2.47 25.44
CA THR A 67 9.73 3.48 24.58
C THR A 67 8.59 4.39 24.13
N ALA A 68 8.72 5.70 24.32
CA ALA A 68 7.71 6.66 23.90
C ALA A 68 7.37 6.41 22.42
N THR A 69 6.14 5.98 22.16
CA THR A 69 5.57 5.91 20.82
C THR A 69 5.73 7.32 20.21
N PRO A 70 6.37 7.49 19.05
CA PRO A 70 6.36 8.79 18.39
C PRO A 70 4.90 9.24 18.25
N ALA A 71 4.64 10.50 18.59
CA ALA A 71 3.30 11.09 18.50
C ALA A 71 2.72 10.80 17.10
N PRO A 72 1.44 10.40 16.99
CA PRO A 72 0.85 10.08 15.70
C PRO A 72 0.94 11.29 14.78
N THR A 73 1.60 11.12 13.64
CA THR A 73 1.47 12.00 12.48
C THR A 73 -0.01 12.08 12.13
N VAL A 74 -0.53 13.30 11.98
CA VAL A 74 -1.97 13.61 11.99
C VAL A 74 -2.79 13.19 10.76
N ASP A 75 -2.27 12.27 9.93
CA ASP A 75 -3.09 11.48 9.00
C ASP A 75 -2.35 10.17 8.71
N ALA A 76 -2.97 9.03 9.03
CA ALA A 76 -2.46 7.72 8.66
C ALA A 76 -3.24 7.12 7.48
N ILE A 77 -4.00 7.94 6.76
CA ILE A 77 -4.58 7.59 5.46
C ILE A 77 -3.65 8.13 4.38
N SER A 78 -3.23 7.29 3.45
CA SER A 78 -2.23 7.64 2.44
C SER A 78 -2.47 6.93 1.11
N LEU A 79 -1.86 7.47 0.06
CA LEU A 79 -1.74 6.79 -1.24
C LEU A 79 -0.76 5.63 -1.09
N ASN A 80 -1.14 4.45 -1.60
CA ASN A 80 -0.38 3.23 -1.43
C ASN A 80 0.17 2.65 -2.74
N GLU A 81 -0.68 2.56 -3.74
CA GLU A 81 -0.36 1.99 -5.05
C GLU A 81 -1.24 2.64 -6.13
N PHE A 82 -0.74 2.75 -7.36
CA PHE A 82 -1.57 3.08 -8.52
C PHE A 82 -1.04 2.46 -9.80
N MET A 83 -1.93 2.21 -10.76
CA MET A 83 -1.64 1.59 -12.06
C MET A 83 -2.16 2.47 -13.19
N PRO A 84 -1.27 3.07 -14.00
CA PRO A 84 -1.69 3.88 -15.16
C PRO A 84 -1.92 3.06 -16.44
N ASP A 85 -1.15 2.00 -16.71
CA ASP A 85 -1.19 1.27 -18.00
C ASP A 85 -1.50 -0.23 -17.80
N PRO A 86 -2.75 -0.59 -17.43
CA PRO A 86 -3.15 -1.96 -17.19
C PRO A 86 -3.47 -2.71 -18.49
N VAL A 87 -2.92 -3.92 -18.62
CA VAL A 87 -3.33 -4.91 -19.63
C VAL A 87 -4.02 -6.13 -19.03
N THR A 88 -4.01 -6.28 -17.71
CA THR A 88 -4.74 -7.33 -16.98
C THR A 88 -6.09 -6.81 -16.48
N ASP A 89 -7.09 -7.69 -16.47
CA ASP A 89 -8.40 -7.48 -15.82
C ASP A 89 -8.22 -7.60 -14.30
N TRP A 90 -7.89 -6.48 -13.66
CA TRP A 90 -7.64 -6.40 -12.22
C TRP A 90 -8.93 -6.32 -11.41
N ASN A 91 -10.01 -5.81 -12.02
CA ASN A 91 -11.31 -5.68 -11.37
C ASN A 91 -12.22 -6.93 -11.53
N GLY A 92 -11.85 -7.85 -12.42
CA GLY A 92 -12.51 -9.15 -12.67
C GLY A 92 -13.82 -9.06 -13.45
N ASN A 93 -14.07 -7.98 -14.18
CA ASN A 93 -15.33 -7.76 -14.90
C ASN A 93 -15.32 -8.30 -16.34
N GLY A 94 -14.18 -8.80 -16.83
CA GLY A 94 -14.01 -9.33 -18.18
C GLY A 94 -13.67 -8.27 -19.25
N GLN A 95 -13.42 -7.03 -18.85
CA GLN A 95 -12.88 -5.95 -19.68
C GLN A 95 -11.44 -5.66 -19.24
N THR A 96 -10.69 -4.99 -20.11
CA THR A 96 -9.29 -4.64 -19.84
C THR A 96 -8.98 -3.26 -20.39
N GLY A 97 -8.04 -2.56 -19.77
CA GLY A 97 -7.42 -1.36 -20.30
C GLY A 97 -7.69 -0.11 -19.48
N ASP A 98 -7.06 1.00 -19.88
CA ASP A 98 -7.00 2.27 -19.15
C ASP A 98 -8.34 2.74 -18.58
N SER A 99 -9.40 2.73 -19.39
CA SER A 99 -10.73 3.20 -18.99
C SER A 99 -11.47 2.26 -18.02
N ASP A 100 -10.87 1.13 -17.65
CA ASP A 100 -11.51 0.11 -16.82
C ASP A 100 -10.66 -0.38 -15.63
N ASP A 101 -9.37 -0.65 -15.84
CA ASP A 101 -8.49 -1.30 -14.85
C ASP A 101 -7.39 -0.39 -14.30
N GLU A 102 -7.35 0.88 -14.70
CA GLU A 102 -6.51 1.85 -14.00
C GLU A 102 -7.01 1.92 -12.58
N TYR A 103 -6.12 2.01 -11.60
CA TYR A 103 -6.54 2.09 -10.22
C TYR A 103 -5.66 2.97 -9.37
N ILE A 104 -6.29 3.48 -8.30
CA ILE A 104 -5.62 4.14 -7.19
C ILE A 104 -6.01 3.39 -5.92
N GLU A 105 -5.02 3.08 -5.10
CA GLU A 105 -5.18 2.40 -3.82
C GLU A 105 -4.82 3.31 -2.65
N LEU A 106 -5.68 3.30 -1.64
CA LEU A 106 -5.47 3.93 -0.34
C LEU A 106 -5.14 2.90 0.72
N PHE A 107 -4.29 3.27 1.67
CA PHE A 107 -3.99 2.48 2.85
C PHE A 107 -4.41 3.20 4.14
N ASN A 108 -4.86 2.42 5.12
CA ASN A 108 -5.15 2.89 6.46
C ASN A 108 -4.12 2.40 7.49
N GLY A 109 -3.19 3.28 7.85
CA GLY A 109 -2.19 3.07 8.90
C GLY A 109 -2.73 3.15 10.33
N HIS A 110 -4.03 3.38 10.54
CA HIS A 110 -4.63 3.25 11.87
C HIS A 110 -4.86 1.78 12.25
N ASN A 111 -5.04 1.54 13.55
CA ASN A 111 -5.46 0.26 14.11
C ASN A 111 -6.99 0.19 14.32
N PHE A 112 -7.74 1.12 13.72
CA PHE A 112 -9.20 1.16 13.69
C PHE A 112 -9.67 1.53 12.27
N ALA A 113 -10.92 1.19 11.95
CA ALA A 113 -11.51 1.54 10.66
C ALA A 113 -11.79 3.05 10.57
N VAL A 114 -11.62 3.62 9.37
CA VAL A 114 -11.82 5.05 9.10
C VAL A 114 -12.88 5.23 8.02
N ASP A 115 -13.81 6.16 8.23
CA ASP A 115 -14.77 6.58 7.22
C ASP A 115 -14.14 7.68 6.34
N LEU A 116 -14.05 7.41 5.04
CA LEU A 116 -13.51 8.31 4.02
C LEU A 116 -14.60 8.95 3.17
N SER A 117 -15.86 8.91 3.61
CA SER A 117 -16.96 9.59 2.92
C SER A 117 -16.62 11.05 2.63
N GLY A 118 -16.73 11.46 1.36
CA GLY A 118 -16.47 12.83 0.93
C GLY A 118 -15.00 13.18 0.69
N TRP A 119 -14.05 12.28 1.00
CA TRP A 119 -12.66 12.42 0.54
C TRP A 119 -12.61 12.34 -0.99
N LYS A 120 -11.51 12.79 -1.59
CA LYS A 120 -11.41 12.86 -3.04
C LYS A 120 -10.10 12.28 -3.57
N LEU A 121 -10.20 11.66 -4.73
CA LEU A 121 -9.09 11.27 -5.58
C LEU A 121 -9.06 12.20 -6.80
N ASP A 122 -7.86 12.51 -7.28
CA ASP A 122 -7.67 13.43 -8.40
C ASP A 122 -6.35 13.10 -9.12
N ASP A 123 -6.29 13.34 -10.42
CA ASP A 123 -5.10 13.11 -11.24
C ASP A 123 -4.25 14.39 -11.39
N ARG A 124 -4.86 15.58 -11.27
CA ARG A 124 -4.13 16.83 -11.49
C ARG A 124 -4.80 18.05 -10.85
N PRO A 125 -4.03 18.96 -10.21
CA PRO A 125 -4.60 20.22 -9.78
C PRO A 125 -5.08 21.05 -10.97
N ASP A 126 -6.33 21.51 -10.89
CA ASP A 126 -6.95 22.44 -11.84
C ASP A 126 -6.90 21.97 -13.32
N GLY A 127 -6.92 20.66 -13.57
CA GLY A 127 -6.87 20.06 -14.90
C GLY A 127 -7.15 18.56 -14.84
N GLY A 128 -6.87 17.84 -15.93
CA GLY A 128 -7.06 16.39 -15.97
C GLY A 128 -8.54 15.98 -16.01
N SER A 129 -8.82 14.80 -15.45
CA SER A 129 -10.16 14.28 -15.24
C SER A 129 -10.84 14.95 -14.03
N PRO A 130 -12.19 14.92 -13.92
CA PRO A 130 -12.85 15.46 -12.74
C PRO A 130 -12.47 14.68 -11.46
N PRO A 131 -12.22 15.36 -10.33
CA PRO A 131 -11.95 14.67 -9.08
C PRO A 131 -13.09 13.71 -8.67
N PHE A 132 -12.74 12.49 -8.30
CA PHE A 132 -13.69 11.51 -7.79
C PHE A 132 -13.92 11.72 -6.30
N THR A 133 -15.18 11.93 -5.89
CA THR A 133 -15.55 12.01 -4.48
C THR A 133 -15.98 10.64 -3.96
N LEU A 134 -15.33 10.16 -2.93
CA LEU A 134 -15.63 8.87 -2.30
C LEU A 134 -17.08 8.86 -1.78
N PRO A 135 -17.90 7.86 -2.17
CA PRO A 135 -19.30 7.81 -1.81
C PRO A 135 -19.51 7.63 -0.30
N ALA A 136 -20.71 7.96 0.16
CA ALA A 136 -21.08 7.75 1.56
C ALA A 136 -20.94 6.27 1.95
N GLY A 137 -20.34 6.02 3.12
CA GLY A 137 -20.08 4.68 3.63
C GLY A 137 -18.75 4.07 3.17
N SER A 138 -17.90 4.83 2.47
CA SER A 138 -16.54 4.40 2.09
C SER A 138 -15.65 4.21 3.33
N THR A 139 -15.75 3.05 3.97
CA THR A 139 -15.00 2.73 5.19
C THR A 139 -13.80 1.86 4.88
N ILE A 140 -12.61 2.32 5.23
CA ILE A 140 -11.37 1.55 5.12
C ILE A 140 -11.08 0.82 6.45
N PRO A 141 -10.91 -0.52 6.47
CA PRO A 141 -10.59 -1.26 7.68
C PRO A 141 -9.24 -0.84 8.30
N ALA A 142 -9.05 -1.15 9.58
CA ALA A 142 -7.76 -1.00 10.24
C ALA A 142 -6.67 -1.78 9.48
N ARG A 143 -5.53 -1.14 9.16
CA ARG A 143 -4.46 -1.75 8.34
C ARG A 143 -4.94 -2.29 6.99
N GLY A 144 -6.09 -1.82 6.52
CA GLY A 144 -6.73 -2.25 5.30
C GLY A 144 -6.41 -1.33 4.13
N PHE A 145 -6.89 -1.77 2.96
CA PHE A 145 -6.73 -1.11 1.68
C PHE A 145 -8.11 -0.81 1.08
N LEU A 146 -8.21 0.25 0.29
CA LEU A 146 -9.35 0.49 -0.59
C LEU A 146 -8.83 0.83 -1.99
N VAL A 147 -9.33 0.10 -2.98
CA VAL A 147 -8.96 0.26 -4.39
C VAL A 147 -10.12 0.90 -5.14
N PHE A 148 -9.80 1.89 -5.97
CA PHE A 148 -10.76 2.58 -6.82
C PHE A 148 -10.31 2.48 -8.27
N PHE A 149 -11.10 1.79 -9.08
CA PHE A 149 -10.82 1.56 -10.51
C PHE A 149 -11.39 2.68 -11.39
N SER A 150 -10.79 2.93 -12.56
CA SER A 150 -11.19 3.99 -13.48
C SER A 150 -12.60 3.84 -14.03
N ASN A 151 -13.15 2.63 -14.13
CA ASN A 151 -14.56 2.44 -14.45
C ASN A 151 -15.54 2.95 -13.38
N GLN A 152 -15.07 3.10 -12.13
CA GLN A 152 -15.81 3.67 -11.02
C GLN A 152 -15.55 5.16 -10.88
N THR A 153 -14.28 5.57 -11.00
CA THR A 153 -13.85 6.93 -10.69
C THR A 153 -13.95 7.87 -11.87
N HIS A 154 -13.81 7.34 -13.10
CA HIS A 154 -13.55 8.09 -14.32
C HIS A 154 -12.29 8.96 -14.26
N ILE A 155 -11.39 8.66 -13.34
CA ILE A 155 -10.04 9.23 -13.34
C ILE A 155 -9.25 8.57 -14.47
N SER A 156 -8.43 9.35 -15.17
CA SER A 156 -7.57 8.87 -16.25
C SER A 156 -6.11 9.18 -15.95
N LEU A 157 -5.32 8.15 -15.75
CA LEU A 157 -3.91 8.24 -15.40
C LEU A 157 -3.05 8.20 -16.68
N ASN A 158 -2.43 9.32 -17.04
CA ASN A 158 -1.76 9.42 -18.34
C ASN A 158 -0.51 8.51 -18.48
N ASN A 159 -0.58 7.59 -19.45
CA ASN A 159 0.51 6.68 -19.86
C ASN A 159 1.70 7.36 -20.56
N SER A 160 1.64 8.67 -20.81
CA SER A 160 2.73 9.45 -21.38
C SER A 160 2.62 10.92 -20.98
N GLY A 161 3.71 11.68 -21.09
CA GLY A 161 3.70 13.12 -20.77
C GLY A 161 3.67 13.46 -19.28
N GLY A 162 3.54 12.44 -18.43
CA GLY A 162 3.51 12.54 -16.97
C GLY A 162 2.16 12.99 -16.43
N ASP A 163 1.91 12.64 -15.18
CA ASP A 163 0.67 12.94 -14.47
C ASP A 163 0.89 12.94 -12.95
N SER A 164 -0.19 13.06 -12.17
CA SER A 164 -0.15 12.82 -10.73
C SER A 164 -1.30 11.94 -10.23
N VAL A 165 -1.18 11.52 -8.98
CA VAL A 165 -2.28 11.00 -8.15
C VAL A 165 -2.32 11.81 -6.87
N ARG A 166 -3.52 12.19 -6.45
CA ARG A 166 -3.73 13.08 -5.30
C ARG A 166 -4.84 12.55 -4.41
N LEU A 167 -4.63 12.69 -3.12
CA LEU A 167 -5.60 12.42 -2.07
C LEU A 167 -5.97 13.73 -1.38
N LEU A 168 -7.25 14.06 -1.40
CA LEU A 168 -7.76 15.28 -0.77
C LEU A 168 -8.83 14.96 0.29
N ARG A 169 -8.86 15.78 1.33
CA ARG A 169 -9.93 15.79 2.34
C ARG A 169 -11.22 16.38 1.77
N PRO A 170 -12.37 16.19 2.45
CA PRO A 170 -13.65 16.75 2.00
C PRO A 170 -13.67 18.27 1.83
N ASP A 171 -12.87 18.99 2.61
CA ASP A 171 -12.71 20.46 2.53
C ASP A 171 -11.82 20.92 1.36
N GLY A 172 -11.23 19.98 0.60
CA GLY A 172 -10.35 20.24 -0.52
C GLY A 172 -8.87 20.41 -0.14
N SER A 173 -8.51 20.29 1.14
CA SER A 173 -7.10 20.27 1.53
C SER A 173 -6.41 18.98 1.03
N GLU A 174 -5.23 19.13 0.45
CA GLU A 174 -4.42 18.00 -0.02
C GLU A 174 -3.76 17.30 1.17
N VAL A 175 -3.93 15.98 1.24
CA VAL A 175 -3.25 15.11 2.19
C VAL A 175 -1.91 14.67 1.62
N GLU A 176 -1.94 14.21 0.37
CA GLU A 176 -0.80 13.63 -0.31
C GLU A 176 -0.96 13.76 -1.82
N ALA A 177 0.17 13.93 -2.52
CA ALA A 177 0.24 13.83 -3.96
C ALA A 177 1.54 13.14 -4.39
N TYR A 178 1.48 12.44 -5.51
CA TYR A 178 2.65 11.90 -6.18
C TYR A 178 2.56 12.15 -7.68
N ALA A 179 3.59 12.80 -8.24
CA ALA A 179 3.72 13.01 -9.67
C ALA A 179 4.66 11.95 -10.26
N TYR A 180 4.29 11.40 -11.42
CA TYR A 180 5.07 10.40 -12.14
C TYR A 180 5.27 10.82 -13.60
N THR A 181 6.34 10.32 -14.21
CA THR A 181 6.59 10.46 -15.64
C THR A 181 6.44 9.11 -16.28
N ALA A 182 5.49 8.97 -17.20
CA ALA A 182 5.32 7.71 -17.91
C ALA A 182 6.33 7.62 -19.07
N ASN A 183 7.17 6.58 -19.01
CA ASN A 183 8.26 6.19 -19.93
C ASN A 183 9.39 7.21 -20.17
N ALA A 184 10.47 7.08 -19.40
CA ALA A 184 11.80 7.01 -19.99
C ALA A 184 12.28 5.54 -19.85
N PRO A 185 12.76 4.89 -20.92
CA PRO A 185 13.31 3.54 -20.84
C PRO A 185 14.52 3.53 -19.89
N ASP A 186 14.71 2.41 -19.20
CA ASP A 186 15.88 1.97 -18.42
C ASP A 186 17.06 2.95 -18.28
N GLU A 187 17.38 3.28 -17.02
CA GLU A 187 18.66 3.79 -16.52
C GLU A 187 19.49 4.73 -17.42
N ALA A 188 19.57 6.01 -17.03
CA ALA A 188 20.74 6.82 -17.36
C ALA A 188 21.11 7.78 -16.24
N TYR A 189 22.09 7.36 -15.42
CA TYR A 189 23.29 8.13 -15.08
C TYR A 189 23.10 9.66 -14.92
N SER A 190 23.27 10.26 -13.74
CA SER A 190 24.57 10.26 -13.07
C SER A 190 24.43 10.75 -11.62
N LYS A 191 24.99 9.97 -10.68
CA LYS A 191 25.80 10.59 -9.62
C LYS A 191 26.98 11.27 -10.31
N THR A 192 27.00 12.59 -10.28
CA THR A 192 28.19 13.35 -9.93
C THR A 192 27.77 14.07 -8.65
N SER A 193 28.14 13.62 -7.47
CA SER A 193 29.38 14.03 -6.80
C SER A 193 29.74 15.50 -7.04
N ASP A 194 30.03 16.17 -5.93
CA ASP A 194 30.78 17.41 -5.75
C ASP A 194 30.23 18.74 -6.34
N GLY A 195 29.78 19.58 -5.39
CA GLY A 195 29.54 21.02 -5.47
C GLY A 195 29.14 21.57 -4.11
#